data_AF-A0A3C7VXN0-F1
#
_entry.id   AF-A0A3C7VXN0-F1
#
_cell.length_a   1.000
_cell.length_b   1.000
_cell.length_c   1.000
_cell.angle_alpha   90.00
_cell.angle_beta   90.00
_cell.angle_gamma   90.00
#
_symmetry.space_group_name_H-M   'P 1'
#
loop_
_entity.id
_entity.type
_entity.pdbx_description
1 polymer ?
#
loop_
_entity_poly.entity_id
_entity_poly.type
_entity_poly.pdbx_seq_one_letter_code
_entity_poly.pdbx_strand_id
1 'polypeptide(L)'
;MHRLLLVLTLAALAACNGREAVEVSLDQLVAQQAAYHGRTVVAVGMLRSHPDPEHYWIEDDGYNRVELAWGDDLAPYLGQRLAVRGLFRYDPTEGRRIDVEYLAPSP
;
A
#
# COMPACT_ATOMS: atom_id res chain seq x y z
N MET A 1 13.92 34.11 35.43
CA MET A 1 13.06 32.91 35.29
C MET A 1 12.27 32.84 33.97
N HIS A 2 12.76 33.45 32.87
CA HIS A 2 12.03 33.49 31.59
C HIS A 2 12.77 32.79 30.42
N ARG A 3 13.93 32.19 30.66
CA ARG A 3 14.77 31.58 29.61
C ARG A 3 14.72 30.05 29.56
N LEU A 4 14.04 29.39 30.50
CA LEU A 4 14.03 27.93 30.58
C LEU A 4 12.81 27.25 29.94
N LEU A 5 11.79 28.00 29.52
CA LEU A 5 10.53 27.44 28.99
C LEU A 5 10.50 27.25 27.47
N LEU A 6 11.50 27.72 26.73
CA LEU A 6 11.50 27.68 25.26
C LEU A 6 12.15 26.43 24.65
N VAL A 7 12.66 25.51 25.48
CA VAL A 7 13.44 24.35 24.99
C VAL A 7 12.58 23.08 24.86
N LEU A 8 11.42 22.99 25.51
CA LEU A 8 10.61 21.75 25.51
C LEU A 8 9.65 21.58 24.33
N THR A 9 9.41 22.60 23.50
CA THR A 9 8.41 22.54 22.42
C THR A 9 8.95 22.10 21.06
N LEU A 10 10.28 21.99 20.87
CA LEU A 10 10.86 21.59 19.58
C LEU A 10 11.17 20.08 19.45
N ALA A 11 11.02 19.29 20.51
CA ALA A 11 11.30 17.85 20.45
C ALA A 11 10.17 17.01 19.83
N ALA A 12 9.00 17.59 19.55
CA ALA A 12 7.84 16.87 19.03
C ALA A 12 7.76 16.78 17.49
N LEU A 13 8.72 17.36 16.76
CA LEU A 13 8.71 17.42 15.29
C LEU A 13 9.68 16.44 14.61
N ALA A 14 10.31 15.56 15.37
CA ALA A 14 11.25 14.55 14.86
C ALA A 14 10.65 13.13 14.74
N ALA A 15 9.31 13.00 14.74
CA ALA A 15 8.70 11.82 14.14
C ALA A 15 8.81 11.97 12.63
N CYS A 16 10.02 11.72 12.10
CA CYS A 16 10.23 11.53 10.67
C CYS A 16 9.22 10.49 10.21
N ASN A 17 8.26 10.94 9.41
CA ASN A 17 7.08 10.23 8.92
C ASN A 17 7.40 9.07 7.95
N GLY A 18 8.55 8.42 8.09
CA GLY A 18 8.89 7.20 7.40
C GLY A 18 8.52 6.01 8.26
N ARG A 19 7.23 5.68 8.37
CA ARG A 19 6.86 4.34 8.83
C ARG A 19 7.46 3.38 7.80
N GLU A 20 8.45 2.60 8.22
CA GLU A 20 9.11 1.61 7.37
C GLU A 20 8.04 0.72 6.75
N ALA A 21 8.11 0.53 5.43
CA ALA A 21 7.11 -0.32 4.78
C ALA A 21 7.41 -1.77 5.12
N VAL A 22 6.34 -2.52 5.32
CA VAL A 22 6.45 -3.94 5.64
C VAL A 22 6.25 -4.75 4.38
N GLU A 23 7.25 -5.55 4.04
CA GLU A 23 7.11 -6.59 3.01
C GLU A 23 6.12 -7.64 3.49
N VAL A 24 5.10 -7.91 2.67
CA VAL A 24 3.98 -8.78 3.01
C VAL A 24 3.45 -9.45 1.75
N SER A 25 3.07 -10.71 1.86
CA SER A 25 2.47 -11.43 0.74
C SER A 25 0.99 -11.11 0.58
N LEU A 26 0.43 -11.40 -0.60
CA LEU A 26 -1.00 -11.17 -0.86
C LEU A 26 -1.89 -12.08 -0.01
N ASP A 27 -1.50 -13.33 0.23
CA ASP A 27 -2.22 -14.22 1.15
C ASP A 27 -2.27 -13.67 2.58
N GLN A 28 -1.18 -13.06 3.07
CA GLN A 28 -1.15 -12.43 4.38
C GLN A 28 -2.06 -11.19 4.44
N LEU A 29 -2.05 -10.35 3.40
CA LEU A 29 -2.96 -9.20 3.30
C LEU A 29 -4.43 -9.64 3.27
N VAL A 30 -4.73 -10.75 2.60
CA VAL A 30 -6.09 -11.32 2.57
C VAL A 30 -6.48 -11.91 3.93
N ALA A 31 -5.61 -12.71 4.55
CA ALA A 31 -5.91 -13.42 5.79
C ALA A 31 -5.89 -12.52 7.04
N GLN A 32 -5.08 -11.46 7.03
CA GLN A 32 -4.79 -10.61 8.20
C GLN A 32 -5.07 -9.13 7.94
N GLN A 33 -5.98 -8.84 7.00
CA GLN A 33 -6.35 -7.50 6.53
C GLN A 33 -6.46 -6.41 7.61
N ALA A 34 -7.13 -6.70 8.74
CA ALA A 34 -7.29 -5.72 9.82
C ALA A 34 -5.96 -5.35 10.50
N ALA A 35 -5.01 -6.27 10.57
CA ALA A 35 -3.68 -6.04 11.14
C ALA A 35 -2.76 -5.22 10.21
N TYR A 36 -3.10 -5.14 8.92
CA TYR A 36 -2.35 -4.36 7.92
C TYR A 36 -3.02 -3.04 7.55
N HIS A 37 -4.30 -2.84 7.89
CA HIS A 37 -5.01 -1.59 7.64
C HIS A 37 -4.24 -0.37 8.18
N GLY A 38 -4.02 0.64 7.34
CA GLY A 38 -3.34 1.88 7.69
C GLY A 38 -1.81 1.78 7.77
N ARG A 39 -1.22 0.68 7.28
CA ARG A 39 0.23 0.49 7.20
C ARG A 39 0.70 0.65 5.76
N THR A 40 1.88 1.25 5.58
CA THR A 40 2.58 1.19 4.30
C THR A 40 3.14 -0.22 4.13
N VAL A 41 2.84 -0.85 2.99
CA VAL A 41 3.23 -2.22 2.67
C VAL A 41 4.02 -2.25 1.37
N VAL A 42 4.79 -3.31 1.18
CA VAL A 42 5.31 -3.72 -0.14
C VAL A 42 4.79 -5.12 -0.42
N ALA A 43 4.04 -5.28 -1.50
CA ALA A 43 3.47 -6.55 -1.92
C ALA A 43 3.78 -6.82 -3.38
N VAL A 44 3.93 -8.09 -3.74
CA VAL A 44 4.25 -8.52 -5.12
C VAL A 44 3.09 -9.33 -5.68
N GLY A 45 2.68 -9.04 -6.91
CA GLY A 45 1.69 -9.83 -7.62
C GLY A 45 1.60 -9.47 -9.10
N MET A 46 0.85 -10.29 -9.84
CA MET A 46 0.57 -10.09 -11.25
C MET A 46 -0.47 -8.99 -11.42
N LEU A 47 -0.18 -7.96 -12.20
CA LEU A 47 -1.16 -6.92 -12.51
C LEU A 47 -2.24 -7.46 -13.46
N ARG A 48 -3.49 -7.27 -13.05
CA ARG A 48 -4.71 -7.61 -13.79
C ARG A 48 -5.62 -6.40 -13.85
N SER A 49 -6.61 -6.45 -14.75
CA SER A 49 -7.67 -5.44 -14.83
C SER A 49 -9.01 -6.05 -15.24
N HIS A 50 -10.04 -5.25 -15.02
CA HIS A 50 -11.39 -5.46 -15.54
C HIS A 50 -11.86 -4.12 -16.12
N PRO A 51 -12.43 -4.08 -17.34
CA PRO A 51 -12.66 -2.83 -18.06
C PRO A 51 -13.97 -2.09 -17.72
N ASP A 52 -14.91 -2.69 -16.98
CA ASP A 52 -16.23 -2.09 -16.70
C ASP A 52 -16.75 -2.39 -15.27
N PRO A 53 -16.70 -1.41 -14.34
CA PRO A 53 -15.88 -0.20 -14.42
C PRO A 53 -14.39 -0.56 -14.46
N GLU A 54 -13.56 0.29 -15.05
CA GLU A 54 -12.11 0.07 -15.08
C GLU A 54 -11.54 0.02 -13.66
N HIS A 55 -10.87 -1.09 -13.33
CA HIS A 55 -10.10 -1.21 -12.09
C HIS A 55 -8.94 -2.20 -12.27
N TYR A 56 -7.91 -1.99 -11.45
CA TYR A 56 -6.67 -2.75 -11.48
C TYR A 56 -6.41 -3.43 -10.13
N TRP A 57 -5.83 -4.62 -10.15
CA TRP A 57 -5.40 -5.32 -8.92
C TRP A 57 -4.13 -6.13 -9.18
N ILE A 58 -3.41 -6.41 -8.11
CA ILE A 58 -2.37 -7.45 -8.11
C ILE A 58 -2.93 -8.76 -7.57
N GLU A 59 -2.53 -9.86 -8.19
CA GLU A 59 -2.99 -11.21 -7.89
C GLU A 59 -1.80 -12.18 -7.76
N ASP A 60 -1.86 -13.11 -6.81
CA ASP A 60 -0.92 -14.23 -6.69
C ASP A 60 -1.51 -15.54 -7.25
N ASP A 61 -0.72 -16.61 -7.25
CA ASP A 61 -1.14 -17.93 -7.75
C ASP A 61 -2.28 -18.56 -6.92
N GLY A 62 -2.51 -18.05 -5.71
CA GLY A 62 -3.63 -18.42 -4.83
C GLY A 62 -4.91 -17.63 -5.10
N TYR A 63 -4.93 -16.76 -6.11
CA TYR A 63 -6.02 -15.83 -6.41
C TYR A 63 -6.31 -14.84 -5.26
N ASN A 64 -5.31 -14.54 -4.44
CA ASN A 64 -5.43 -13.44 -3.47
C ASN A 64 -5.30 -12.12 -4.22
N ARG A 65 -6.35 -11.29 -4.14
CA ARG A 65 -6.47 -10.04 -4.91
C ARG A 65 -6.45 -8.83 -3.99
N VAL A 66 -5.69 -7.82 -4.38
CA VAL A 66 -5.66 -6.50 -3.73
C VAL A 66 -5.73 -5.43 -4.82
N GLU A 67 -6.77 -4.59 -4.74
CA GLU A 67 -6.98 -3.47 -5.67
C GLU A 67 -5.87 -2.44 -5.57
N LEU A 68 -5.52 -1.81 -6.68
CA LEU A 68 -4.59 -0.70 -6.74
C LEU A 68 -5.33 0.61 -7.03
N ALA A 69 -5.29 1.55 -6.09
CA ALA A 69 -5.63 2.95 -6.37
C ALA A 69 -4.37 3.67 -6.84
N TRP A 70 -4.33 4.03 -8.13
CA TRP A 70 -3.25 4.78 -8.75
C TRP A 70 -3.84 5.93 -9.58
N GLY A 71 -3.12 7.06 -9.63
CA GLY A 71 -3.60 8.26 -10.33
C GLY A 71 -3.42 8.21 -11.85
N ASP A 72 -2.54 7.34 -12.34
CA ASP A 72 -2.26 7.17 -13.77
C ASP A 72 -2.83 5.85 -14.31
N ASP A 73 -2.74 5.69 -15.63
CA ASP A 73 -3.10 4.44 -16.30
C ASP A 73 -2.04 3.34 -16.04
N LEU A 74 -2.52 2.18 -15.59
CA LEU A 74 -1.68 1.00 -15.35
C LEU A 74 -1.69 0.00 -16.53
N ALA A 75 -2.43 0.27 -17.60
CA ALA A 75 -2.49 -0.57 -18.80
C ALA A 75 -1.10 -1.00 -19.34
N PRO A 76 -0.05 -0.14 -19.36
CA PRO A 76 1.27 -0.54 -19.84
C PRO A 76 1.92 -1.69 -19.04
N TYR A 77 1.48 -1.92 -17.80
CA TYR A 77 2.01 -2.96 -16.92
C TYR A 77 1.14 -4.22 -16.88
N LEU A 78 0.05 -4.29 -17.65
CA LEU A 78 -0.87 -5.42 -17.61
C LEU A 78 -0.17 -6.74 -17.92
N GLY A 79 -0.43 -7.76 -17.10
CA GLY A 79 0.21 -9.06 -17.23
C GLY A 79 1.67 -9.09 -16.81
N GLN A 80 2.19 -8.03 -16.18
CA GLN A 80 3.51 -8.02 -15.54
C GLN A 80 3.38 -8.26 -14.04
N ARG A 81 4.39 -8.93 -13.46
CA ARG A 81 4.55 -9.01 -12.01
C ARG A 81 5.15 -7.70 -11.51
N LEU A 82 4.50 -7.09 -10.52
CA LEU A 82 4.89 -5.80 -9.95
C LEU A 82 5.16 -5.94 -8.46
N ALA A 83 6.21 -5.27 -7.99
CA ALA A 83 6.34 -4.90 -6.59
C ALA A 83 5.65 -3.55 -6.39
N VAL A 84 4.65 -3.52 -5.51
CA VAL A 84 3.81 -2.35 -5.24
C VAL A 84 4.02 -1.91 -3.81
N ARG A 85 4.44 -0.65 -3.64
CA ARG A 85 4.51 0.02 -2.36
C ARG A 85 3.34 0.99 -2.22
N GLY A 86 2.67 0.97 -1.08
CA GLY A 86 1.66 1.98 -0.77
C GLY A 86 0.94 1.74 0.55
N LEU A 87 -0.02 2.61 0.86
CA LEU A 87 -0.83 2.49 2.07
C LEU A 87 -1.91 1.43 1.86
N PHE A 88 -1.85 0.35 2.65
CA PHE A 88 -2.88 -0.67 2.62
C PHE A 88 -4.12 -0.21 3.39
N ARG A 89 -5.29 -0.35 2.75
CA ARG A 89 -6.60 -0.13 3.34
C ARG A 89 -7.44 -1.37 3.22
N TYR A 90 -8.19 -1.61 4.28
CA TYR A 90 -9.26 -2.59 4.31
C TYR A 90 -10.52 -1.92 4.82
N ASP A 91 -11.61 -2.13 4.09
CA ASP A 91 -12.97 -1.82 4.50
C ASP A 91 -13.87 -3.05 4.28
N PRO A 92 -14.76 -3.42 5.22
CA PRO A 92 -15.64 -4.58 5.06
C PRO A 92 -16.60 -4.53 3.88
N THR A 93 -16.92 -3.33 3.38
CA THR A 93 -17.85 -3.10 2.26
C THR A 93 -17.13 -2.87 0.94
N GLU A 94 -15.99 -2.15 0.96
CA GLU A 94 -15.22 -1.84 -0.26
C GLU A 94 -14.12 -2.87 -0.56
N GLY A 95 -13.71 -3.68 0.42
CA GLY A 95 -12.67 -4.69 0.27
C GLY A 95 -11.26 -4.17 0.59
N ARG A 96 -10.27 -4.64 -0.18
CA ARG A 96 -8.83 -4.48 0.10
C ARG A 96 -8.18 -3.68 -1.01
N ARG A 97 -7.49 -2.60 -0.65
CA ARG A 97 -6.84 -1.70 -1.61
C ARG A 97 -5.47 -1.24 -1.13
N ILE A 98 -4.54 -1.02 -2.04
CA ILE A 98 -3.33 -0.25 -1.80
C ILE A 98 -3.50 1.10 -2.50
N ASP A 99 -3.46 2.19 -1.73
CA ASP A 99 -3.25 3.52 -2.31
C ASP A 99 -1.75 3.59 -2.68
N VAL A 100 -1.46 3.46 -3.97
CA VAL A 100 -0.09 3.19 -4.46
C VAL A 100 0.77 4.46 -4.34
N GLU A 101 1.95 4.31 -3.75
CA GLU A 101 2.99 5.34 -3.66
C GLU A 101 4.03 5.16 -4.78
N TYR A 102 4.39 3.90 -5.05
CA TYR A 102 5.40 3.53 -6.02
C TYR A 102 5.15 2.09 -6.48
N LEU A 103 5.48 1.81 -7.75
CA LEU A 103 5.48 0.46 -8.30
C LEU A 103 6.69 0.25 -9.20
N ALA A 104 7.12 -1.00 -9.33
CA ALA A 104 8.16 -1.40 -10.27
C ALA A 104 7.94 -2.84 -10.75
N PRO A 105 8.40 -3.19 -11.96
CA PRO A 105 8.51 -4.58 -12.37
C PRO A 105 9.30 -5.40 -11.34
N SER A 106 8.78 -6.57 -11.00
CA SER A 106 9.43 -7.56 -10.13
C SER A 106 9.65 -8.85 -10.92
N PRO A 107 10.81 -9.51 -10.79
CA PRO A 107 11.03 -10.83 -11.37
C PRO A 107 10.09 -11.90 -10.81
#